data_AF-A0A4S8PNX6-F1
#
_entry.id   AF-A0A4S8PNX6-F1
#
_cell.length_a   1.000
_cell.length_b   1.000
_cell.length_c   1.000
_cell.angle_alpha   90.00
_cell.angle_beta   90.00
_cell.angle_gamma   90.00
#
_symmetry.space_group_name_H-M   'P 1'
#
loop_
_entity.id
_entity.type
_entity.pdbx_description
1 polymer ?
#
loop_
_entity_poly.entity_id
_entity_poly.type
_entity_poly.pdbx_seq_one_letter_code
_entity_poly.pdbx_strand_id
1 'polypeptide(L)'
;MQPNPPIRYHADLEKPTADEQEAIEDIKESMLYIIGKTHEDLGHAQRSVHAKSHALLEATVTVHDALPAELAQGIFQTPGRSYPAIIRISTIPGDPLRDSVSLPRGFAIKLFGVDGDRLPGSEGDVTQDFLFASAPAFAAPDAAGFAKNLKLIARTTDRVEWAKSALSWILRPIVKGLEAMGADAGALKAMGGYPETHPLGEHYYTQVPLRFGDYVAKLDVIPRSESFKRLSDDRIDLSEGPDVLREAVAEVMAREGGEWTLRAQLCRNLETQPIEDASVVWPEEDSPYLEIATINVGPQTGWSEGRSRAVDDGLTFRPWRGVEQHRPLGNVMRARKEVYPVAAAKRSALIGCPMHEPKSRPDLP
;
A
#
# COMPACT_ATOMS: atom_id res chain seq x y z
N MET A 1 13.22 -11.89 27.84
CA MET A 1 12.74 -13.26 27.55
C MET A 1 12.98 -13.53 26.08
N GLN A 2 13.24 -14.77 25.66
CA GLN A 2 13.20 -15.10 24.23
C GLN A 2 11.73 -15.00 23.76
N PRO A 3 11.46 -14.44 22.58
CA PRO A 3 10.10 -14.36 22.05
C PRO A 3 9.52 -15.76 21.82
N ASN A 4 8.21 -15.91 22.00
CA ASN A 4 7.50 -17.18 21.74
C ASN A 4 7.74 -17.66 20.29
N PRO A 5 7.74 -18.96 20.00
CA PRO A 5 7.88 -19.46 18.63
C PRO A 5 6.76 -18.91 17.73
N PRO A 6 7.02 -18.72 16.42
CA PRO A 6 6.00 -18.22 15.50
C PRO A 6 4.85 -19.22 15.34
N ILE A 7 3.65 -18.68 15.23
CA ILE A 7 2.41 -19.44 15.07
C ILE A 7 2.35 -20.01 13.67
N ARG A 8 2.16 -21.33 13.59
CA ARG A 8 1.98 -22.02 12.32
C ARG A 8 0.62 -21.70 11.72
N TYR A 9 0.63 -21.40 10.43
CA TYR A 9 -0.58 -21.19 9.66
C TYR A 9 -1.44 -22.47 9.60
N HIS A 10 -2.75 -22.26 9.76
CA HIS A 10 -3.80 -23.21 9.47
C HIS A 10 -5.07 -22.41 9.14
N ALA A 11 -6.00 -23.01 8.40
CA ALA A 11 -7.17 -22.31 7.88
C ALA A 11 -8.08 -21.72 8.98
N ASP A 12 -8.16 -22.38 10.15
CA ASP A 12 -9.03 -21.95 11.27
C ASP A 12 -8.52 -20.71 12.02
N LEU A 13 -7.37 -20.15 11.61
CA LEU A 13 -6.90 -18.86 12.10
C LEU A 13 -7.75 -17.67 11.61
N GLU A 14 -8.37 -17.80 10.43
CA GLU A 14 -9.33 -16.82 9.93
C GLU A 14 -10.72 -17.12 10.52
N LYS A 15 -11.43 -16.07 10.94
CA LYS A 15 -12.78 -16.15 11.51
C LYS A 15 -13.72 -15.23 10.74
N PRO A 16 -14.14 -15.63 9.52
CA PRO A 16 -15.09 -14.84 8.74
C PRO A 16 -16.41 -14.63 9.48
N THR A 17 -16.94 -13.41 9.41
CA THR A 17 -18.25 -13.06 9.98
C THR A 17 -19.30 -12.86 8.88
N ALA A 18 -20.58 -13.04 9.20
CA ALA A 18 -21.66 -13.02 8.21
C ALA A 18 -21.96 -11.61 7.66
N ASP A 19 -21.61 -10.57 8.41
CA ASP A 19 -21.78 -9.15 8.08
C ASP A 19 -20.69 -8.61 7.13
N GLU A 20 -19.63 -9.38 6.85
CA GLU A 20 -18.57 -8.97 5.93
C GLU A 20 -19.10 -8.64 4.54
N GLN A 21 -20.07 -9.41 4.04
CA GLN A 21 -20.55 -9.25 2.67
C GLN A 21 -21.23 -7.90 2.45
N GLU A 22 -22.02 -7.42 3.41
CA GLU A 22 -22.68 -6.11 3.31
C GLU A 22 -21.65 -4.98 3.27
N ALA A 23 -20.64 -5.04 4.13
CA ALA A 23 -19.53 -4.08 4.12
C ALA A 23 -18.75 -4.13 2.80
N ILE A 24 -18.54 -5.32 2.23
CA ILE A 24 -17.85 -5.50 0.95
C ILE A 24 -18.62 -4.83 -0.19
N GLU A 25 -19.95 -5.03 -0.26
CA GLU A 25 -20.78 -4.38 -1.28
C GLU A 25 -20.77 -2.86 -1.12
N ASP A 26 -20.89 -2.34 0.09
CA ASP A 26 -20.79 -0.90 0.38
C ASP A 26 -19.46 -0.29 -0.10
N ILE A 27 -18.35 -1.02 0.09
CA ILE A 27 -17.02 -0.60 -0.38
C ILE A 27 -16.97 -0.62 -1.92
N LYS A 28 -17.49 -1.68 -2.55
CA LYS A 28 -17.55 -1.79 -4.03
C LYS A 28 -18.31 -0.60 -4.61
N GLU A 29 -19.51 -0.32 -4.11
CA GLU A 29 -20.34 0.79 -4.56
C GLU A 29 -19.60 2.14 -4.43
N SER A 30 -19.01 2.40 -3.27
CA SER A 30 -18.28 3.64 -3.01
C SER A 30 -17.07 3.80 -3.93
N MET A 31 -16.28 2.74 -4.15
CA MET A 31 -15.12 2.79 -5.04
C MET A 31 -15.52 2.97 -6.51
N LEU A 32 -16.58 2.28 -6.96
CA LEU A 32 -17.11 2.43 -8.31
C LEU A 32 -17.64 3.85 -8.55
N TYR A 33 -18.30 4.43 -7.54
CA TYR A 33 -18.74 5.82 -7.55
C TYR A 33 -17.56 6.78 -7.74
N ILE A 34 -16.51 6.66 -6.92
CA ILE A 34 -15.33 7.54 -7.00
C ILE A 34 -14.65 7.44 -8.39
N ILE A 35 -14.50 6.23 -8.93
CA ILE A 35 -13.90 6.04 -10.27
C ILE A 35 -14.76 6.70 -11.36
N GLY A 36 -16.09 6.52 -11.29
CA GLY A 36 -17.01 7.18 -12.23
C GLY A 36 -16.93 8.70 -12.13
N LYS A 37 -16.96 9.22 -10.90
CA LYS A 37 -16.96 10.66 -10.64
C LYS A 37 -15.67 11.35 -11.07
N THR A 38 -14.52 10.76 -10.74
CA THR A 38 -13.22 11.28 -11.17
C THR A 38 -13.05 11.23 -12.69
N HIS A 39 -13.59 10.22 -13.37
CA HIS A 39 -13.63 10.18 -14.82
C HIS A 39 -14.50 11.30 -15.41
N GLU A 40 -15.69 11.54 -14.86
CA GLU A 40 -16.56 12.65 -15.28
C GLU A 40 -15.88 14.02 -15.11
N ASP A 41 -15.20 14.23 -13.98
CA ASP A 41 -14.62 15.52 -13.63
C ASP A 41 -13.28 15.79 -14.33
N LEU A 42 -12.47 14.75 -14.57
CA LEU A 42 -11.10 14.88 -15.09
C LEU A 42 -10.95 14.43 -16.55
N GLY A 43 -11.97 13.77 -17.12
CA GLY A 43 -11.88 13.13 -18.43
C GLY A 43 -10.96 11.89 -18.47
N HIS A 44 -10.47 11.43 -17.32
CA HIS A 44 -9.63 10.25 -17.19
C HIS A 44 -9.96 9.50 -15.90
N ALA A 45 -10.18 8.18 -16.00
CA ALA A 45 -10.57 7.38 -14.85
C ALA A 45 -9.38 7.10 -13.93
N GLN A 46 -9.43 7.66 -12.72
CA GLN A 46 -8.41 7.47 -11.70
C GLN A 46 -8.63 6.17 -10.92
N ARG A 47 -7.67 5.82 -10.06
CA ARG A 47 -7.90 4.79 -9.03
C ARG A 47 -8.87 5.35 -7.97
N SER A 48 -9.78 4.52 -7.46
CA SER A 48 -10.76 4.89 -6.41
C SER A 48 -10.09 5.43 -5.14
N VAL A 49 -8.91 4.91 -4.85
CA VAL A 49 -7.97 5.40 -3.84
C VAL A 49 -6.58 5.31 -4.46
N HIS A 50 -5.69 6.12 -3.95
CA HIS A 50 -4.34 6.28 -4.45
C HIS A 50 -4.24 6.78 -5.88
N ALA A 51 -5.06 7.77 -6.25
CA ALA A 51 -5.09 8.31 -7.60
C ALA A 51 -3.74 8.89 -8.02
N LYS A 52 -3.12 9.72 -7.15
CA LYS A 52 -1.86 10.39 -7.47
C LYS A 52 -0.63 9.53 -7.16
N SER A 53 0.19 9.30 -8.18
CA SER A 53 1.52 8.71 -8.05
C SER A 53 2.61 9.79 -7.92
N HIS A 54 3.60 9.49 -7.07
CA HIS A 54 4.81 10.30 -6.87
C HIS A 54 6.07 9.62 -7.40
N ALA A 55 6.05 8.30 -7.54
CA ALA A 55 7.16 7.53 -8.10
C ALA A 55 6.66 6.28 -8.82
N LEU A 56 7.28 5.96 -9.96
CA LEU A 56 7.04 4.77 -10.77
C LEU A 56 8.41 4.21 -11.16
N LEU A 57 8.90 3.26 -10.36
CA LEU A 57 10.30 2.85 -10.37
C LEU A 57 10.47 1.42 -10.83
N GLU A 58 11.54 1.17 -11.58
CA GLU A 58 12.05 -0.15 -11.89
C GLU A 58 13.01 -0.57 -10.78
N ALA A 59 12.81 -1.76 -10.24
CA ALA A 59 13.54 -2.25 -9.08
C ALA A 59 13.96 -3.71 -9.25
N THR A 60 14.85 -4.17 -8.37
CA THR A 60 15.14 -5.59 -8.16
C THR A 60 15.03 -5.92 -6.69
N VAL A 61 14.31 -6.99 -6.35
CA VAL A 61 14.19 -7.52 -4.99
C VAL A 61 15.06 -8.75 -4.87
N THR A 62 16.06 -8.72 -3.99
CA THR A 62 17.01 -9.83 -3.79
C THR A 62 16.84 -10.44 -2.40
N VAL A 63 16.51 -11.73 -2.35
CA VAL A 63 16.40 -12.52 -1.11
C VAL A 63 17.78 -12.68 -0.48
N HIS A 64 17.89 -12.53 0.84
CA HIS A 64 19.18 -12.68 1.53
C HIS A 64 19.66 -14.14 1.60
N ASP A 65 20.97 -14.36 1.63
CA ASP A 65 21.56 -15.70 1.44
C ASP A 65 21.43 -16.67 2.64
N ALA A 66 21.08 -16.17 3.82
CA ALA A 66 21.13 -16.95 5.07
C ALA A 66 19.92 -16.66 5.99
N LEU A 67 18.72 -16.72 5.44
CA LEU A 67 17.50 -16.57 6.22
C LEU A 67 17.30 -17.76 7.18
N PRO A 68 16.97 -17.52 8.47
CA PRO A 68 16.42 -18.54 9.34
C PRO A 68 15.26 -19.29 8.67
N ALA A 69 15.09 -20.57 9.00
CA ALA A 69 14.04 -21.39 8.37
C ALA A 69 12.63 -20.78 8.50
N GLU A 70 12.34 -20.07 9.59
CA GLU A 70 11.06 -19.37 9.78
C GLU A 70 10.86 -18.15 8.86
N LEU A 71 11.95 -17.61 8.28
CA LEU A 71 11.94 -16.50 7.34
C LEU A 71 12.13 -16.94 5.88
N ALA A 72 12.78 -18.07 5.64
CA ALA A 72 12.98 -18.68 4.33
C ALA A 72 11.69 -19.37 3.81
N GLN A 73 10.63 -18.60 3.60
CA GLN A 73 9.28 -19.10 3.29
C GLN A 73 8.77 -18.56 1.96
N GLY A 74 7.98 -19.37 1.24
CA GLY A 74 7.36 -18.96 -0.01
C GLY A 74 8.37 -18.47 -1.04
N ILE A 75 8.18 -17.27 -1.57
CA ILE A 75 9.10 -16.69 -2.56
C ILE A 75 10.47 -16.31 -1.95
N PHE A 76 10.58 -16.27 -0.64
CA PHE A 76 11.82 -15.96 0.09
C PHE A 76 12.63 -17.21 0.47
N GLN A 77 12.22 -18.40 0.02
CA GLN A 77 12.87 -19.66 0.40
C GLN A 77 14.22 -19.91 -0.30
N THR A 78 14.52 -19.21 -1.39
CA THR A 78 15.74 -19.42 -2.20
C THR A 78 16.74 -18.29 -1.94
N PRO A 79 17.85 -18.57 -1.22
CA PRO A 79 18.99 -17.66 -1.05
C PRO A 79 19.42 -16.98 -2.36
N GLY A 80 19.62 -15.65 -2.33
CA GLY A 80 20.15 -14.87 -3.46
C GLY A 80 19.19 -14.71 -4.63
N ARG A 81 17.97 -15.28 -4.55
CA ARG A 81 16.98 -15.16 -5.64
C ARG A 81 16.63 -13.69 -5.85
N SER A 82 16.75 -13.25 -7.10
CA SER A 82 16.44 -11.89 -7.52
C SER A 82 15.18 -11.85 -8.38
N TYR A 83 14.27 -10.93 -8.05
CA TYR A 83 13.03 -10.68 -8.79
C TYR A 83 13.06 -9.27 -9.38
N PRO A 84 12.93 -9.11 -10.71
CA PRO A 84 12.59 -7.81 -11.29
C PRO A 84 11.28 -7.31 -10.68
N ALA A 85 11.17 -6.00 -10.47
CA ALA A 85 9.99 -5.41 -9.85
C ALA A 85 9.62 -4.03 -10.42
N ILE A 86 8.35 -3.66 -10.25
CA ILE A 86 7.83 -2.29 -10.45
C ILE A 86 7.31 -1.80 -9.10
N ILE A 87 7.74 -0.60 -8.71
CA ILE A 87 7.29 0.09 -7.50
C ILE A 87 6.44 1.30 -7.87
N ARG A 88 5.35 1.50 -7.13
CA ARG A 88 4.48 2.67 -7.21
C ARG A 88 4.37 3.32 -5.83
N ILE A 89 4.82 4.57 -5.73
CA ILE A 89 4.61 5.40 -4.54
C ILE A 89 3.48 6.39 -4.82
N SER A 90 2.57 6.58 -3.87
CA SER A 90 1.34 7.38 -4.05
C SER A 90 0.86 8.02 -2.74
N THR A 91 -0.06 8.97 -2.82
CA THR A 91 -0.92 9.39 -1.68
C THR A 91 -2.21 8.57 -1.67
N ILE A 92 -3.03 8.65 -0.62
CA ILE A 92 -4.22 7.77 -0.43
C ILE A 92 -5.51 8.21 -1.16
N PRO A 93 -5.87 9.50 -1.28
CA PRO A 93 -7.17 9.88 -1.84
C PRO A 93 -7.39 9.45 -3.29
N GLY A 94 -8.68 9.37 -3.67
CA GLY A 94 -9.13 9.09 -5.04
C GLY A 94 -9.06 10.30 -5.98
N ASP A 95 -8.87 11.51 -5.45
CA ASP A 95 -8.58 12.70 -6.24
C ASP A 95 -7.07 12.96 -6.33
N PRO A 96 -6.54 13.40 -7.48
CA PRO A 96 -5.17 13.84 -7.60
C PRO A 96 -4.98 15.22 -6.97
N LEU A 97 -4.92 15.25 -5.64
CA LEU A 97 -4.79 16.48 -4.86
C LEU A 97 -3.39 17.10 -4.98
N ARG A 98 -3.31 18.39 -4.63
CA ARG A 98 -2.03 19.09 -4.46
C ARG A 98 -1.32 18.55 -3.21
N ASP A 99 0.01 18.44 -3.27
CA ASP A 99 0.82 17.86 -2.18
C ASP A 99 0.76 18.67 -0.88
N SER A 100 0.39 19.95 -0.95
CA SER A 100 0.08 20.78 0.23
C SER A 100 -0.99 20.19 1.16
N VAL A 101 -1.79 19.23 0.68
CA VAL A 101 -2.65 18.40 1.51
C VAL A 101 -1.83 17.19 1.97
N SER A 102 -1.11 17.31 3.08
CA SER A 102 -0.25 16.22 3.56
C SER A 102 -1.07 15.03 4.07
N LEU A 103 -0.89 13.88 3.40
CA LEU A 103 -1.66 12.63 3.60
C LEU A 103 -0.72 11.44 3.83
N PRO A 104 -1.16 10.30 4.35
CA PRO A 104 -0.30 9.12 4.35
C PRO A 104 0.05 8.65 2.93
N ARG A 105 1.13 7.89 2.80
CA ARG A 105 1.68 7.42 1.53
C ARG A 105 1.40 5.93 1.34
N GLY A 106 1.18 5.52 0.10
CA GLY A 106 1.13 4.12 -0.31
C GLY A 106 2.42 3.73 -1.05
N PHE A 107 2.89 2.52 -0.81
CA PHE A 107 3.97 1.87 -1.54
C PHE A 107 3.46 0.53 -2.04
N ALA A 108 3.35 0.35 -3.35
CA ALA A 108 2.97 -0.92 -3.96
C ALA A 108 4.16 -1.46 -4.75
N ILE A 109 4.43 -2.75 -4.62
CA ILE A 109 5.49 -3.44 -5.37
C ILE A 109 4.90 -4.67 -6.07
N LYS A 110 5.22 -4.82 -7.35
CA LYS A 110 4.91 -6.00 -8.17
C LYS A 110 6.22 -6.67 -8.54
N LEU A 111 6.40 -7.91 -8.14
CA LEU A 111 7.53 -8.76 -8.47
C LEU A 111 7.17 -9.62 -9.68
N PHE A 112 8.15 -9.94 -10.52
CA PHE A 112 7.99 -10.70 -11.76
C PHE A 112 8.83 -11.97 -11.75
N GLY A 113 8.40 -12.99 -12.50
CA GLY A 113 9.08 -14.29 -12.55
C GLY A 113 8.94 -15.06 -11.24
N VAL A 114 7.74 -14.96 -10.63
CA VAL A 114 7.38 -15.65 -9.40
C VAL A 114 6.61 -16.92 -9.74
N ASP A 115 7.24 -18.06 -9.48
CA ASP A 115 6.67 -19.39 -9.66
C ASP A 115 6.01 -19.89 -8.35
N GLY A 116 5.13 -20.88 -8.47
CA GLY A 116 4.47 -21.55 -7.34
C GLY A 116 2.97 -21.66 -7.50
N ASP A 117 2.32 -22.38 -6.57
CA ASP A 117 0.86 -22.52 -6.53
C ASP A 117 0.21 -21.16 -6.36
N ARG A 118 -0.75 -20.84 -7.22
CA ARG A 118 -1.33 -19.50 -7.36
C ARG A 118 -2.56 -19.30 -6.49
N LEU A 119 -2.76 -18.08 -6.01
CA LEU A 119 -4.02 -17.67 -5.40
C LEU A 119 -5.18 -17.74 -6.42
N PRO A 120 -6.42 -18.04 -5.98
CA PRO A 120 -7.58 -18.05 -6.87
C PRO A 120 -7.77 -16.72 -7.62
N GLY A 121 -7.95 -16.77 -8.93
CA GLY A 121 -8.05 -15.59 -9.80
C GLY A 121 -6.70 -15.00 -10.24
N SER A 122 -5.61 -15.73 -10.02
CA SER A 122 -4.25 -15.43 -10.52
C SER A 122 -3.60 -16.65 -11.18
N GLU A 123 -4.42 -17.59 -11.66
CA GLU A 123 -3.97 -18.79 -12.37
C GLU A 123 -3.20 -18.40 -13.64
N GLY A 124 -1.99 -18.96 -13.79
CA GLY A 124 -1.12 -18.66 -14.93
C GLY A 124 -0.39 -17.31 -14.86
N ASP A 125 -0.66 -16.48 -13.85
CA ASP A 125 0.14 -15.30 -13.56
C ASP A 125 1.52 -15.70 -13.03
N VAL A 126 2.52 -14.87 -13.30
CA VAL A 126 3.92 -15.05 -12.87
C VAL A 126 4.41 -13.87 -12.04
N THR A 127 3.49 -13.19 -11.37
CA THR A 127 3.75 -11.98 -10.58
C THR A 127 3.36 -12.15 -9.11
N GLN A 128 3.90 -11.33 -8.23
CA GLN A 128 3.48 -11.23 -6.82
C GLN A 128 3.37 -9.76 -6.45
N ASP A 129 2.23 -9.38 -5.88
CA ASP A 129 2.01 -8.01 -5.43
C ASP A 129 2.06 -7.95 -3.90
N PHE A 130 2.75 -6.94 -3.38
CA PHE A 130 2.64 -6.52 -1.98
C PHE A 130 2.29 -5.04 -1.93
N LEU A 131 1.34 -4.69 -1.08
CA LEU A 131 0.85 -3.32 -0.92
C LEU A 131 1.08 -2.89 0.53
N PHE A 132 1.67 -1.72 0.67
CA PHE A 132 2.07 -1.13 1.93
C PHE A 132 1.55 0.30 2.05
N ALA A 133 1.47 0.80 3.28
CA ALA A 133 1.18 2.19 3.58
C ALA A 133 2.08 2.69 4.72
N SER A 134 2.28 4.01 4.79
CA SER A 134 3.21 4.64 5.74
C SER A 134 2.63 4.83 7.15
N ALA A 135 1.68 3.99 7.54
CA ALA A 135 1.16 3.91 8.90
C ALA A 135 1.26 2.46 9.40
N PRO A 136 1.62 2.22 10.68
CA PRO A 136 1.92 0.88 11.19
C PRO A 136 0.70 -0.05 11.30
N ALA A 137 -0.51 0.51 11.31
CA ALA A 137 -1.77 -0.22 11.32
C ALA A 137 -2.79 0.43 10.39
N PHE A 138 -3.82 -0.34 10.02
CA PHE A 138 -4.89 0.14 9.17
C PHE A 138 -5.80 1.10 9.96
N ALA A 139 -6.39 2.08 9.29
CA ALA A 139 -7.21 3.11 9.94
C ALA A 139 -8.60 2.60 10.41
N ALA A 140 -8.91 1.33 10.17
CA ALA A 140 -10.12 0.66 10.62
C ALA A 140 -9.77 -0.76 11.09
N PRO A 141 -10.51 -1.32 12.05
CA PRO A 141 -10.29 -2.69 12.49
C PRO A 141 -10.68 -3.71 11.40
N ASP A 142 -11.76 -3.44 10.66
CA ASP A 142 -12.37 -4.37 9.71
C ASP A 142 -12.96 -3.65 8.48
N ALA A 143 -13.55 -4.42 7.57
CA ALA A 143 -14.21 -3.92 6.37
C ALA A 143 -15.41 -3.02 6.68
N ALA A 144 -16.18 -3.29 7.73
CA ALA A 144 -17.34 -2.47 8.12
C ALA A 144 -16.91 -1.07 8.58
N GLY A 145 -15.86 -1.00 9.41
CA GLY A 145 -15.22 0.27 9.80
C GLY A 145 -14.67 1.02 8.60
N PHE A 146 -14.04 0.32 7.65
CA PHE A 146 -13.56 0.93 6.42
C PHE A 146 -14.69 1.46 5.53
N ALA A 147 -15.77 0.68 5.33
CA ALA A 147 -16.94 1.09 4.56
C ALA A 147 -17.56 2.38 5.11
N LYS A 148 -17.69 2.48 6.44
CA LYS A 148 -18.18 3.69 7.13
C LYS A 148 -17.29 4.90 6.86
N ASN A 149 -15.97 4.74 6.97
CA ASN A 149 -15.01 5.80 6.69
C ASN A 149 -15.06 6.24 5.21
N LEU A 150 -15.18 5.29 4.29
CA LEU A 150 -15.23 5.56 2.85
C LEU A 150 -16.52 6.30 2.46
N LYS A 151 -17.68 5.91 3.02
CA LYS A 151 -18.96 6.63 2.83
C LYS A 151 -18.87 8.09 3.30
N LEU A 152 -18.16 8.36 4.39
CA LEU A 152 -17.93 9.72 4.86
C LEU A 152 -17.09 10.53 3.87
N ILE A 153 -16.00 9.95 3.37
CA ILE A 153 -15.11 10.59 2.39
C ILE A 153 -15.84 10.82 1.05
N ALA A 154 -16.58 9.84 0.54
CA ALA A 154 -17.31 9.96 -0.72
C ALA A 154 -18.30 11.14 -0.69
N ARG A 155 -19.02 11.34 0.42
CA ARG A 155 -19.92 12.50 0.61
C ARG A 155 -19.20 13.85 0.59
N THR A 156 -17.89 13.88 0.87
CA THR A 156 -17.08 15.11 0.77
C THR A 156 -16.59 15.36 -0.66
N THR A 157 -16.55 14.33 -1.51
CA THR A 157 -16.23 14.45 -2.95
C THR A 157 -17.32 15.22 -3.71
N ASP A 158 -18.58 15.17 -3.24
CA ASP A 158 -19.73 15.84 -3.84
C ASP A 158 -19.74 17.38 -3.70
N ARG A 159 -18.79 17.96 -2.96
CA ARG A 159 -18.79 19.41 -2.67
C ARG A 159 -17.69 20.16 -3.41
N VAL A 160 -18.00 20.44 -4.69
CA VAL A 160 -17.68 21.61 -5.54
C VAL A 160 -16.26 22.21 -5.43
N GLU A 161 -15.65 22.42 -6.60
CA GLU A 161 -14.30 22.98 -6.88
C GLU A 161 -13.82 24.18 -6.02
N TRP A 162 -14.70 24.94 -5.38
CA TRP A 162 -14.33 26.01 -4.44
C TRP A 162 -13.69 25.51 -3.12
N ALA A 163 -13.88 24.22 -2.78
CA ALA A 163 -13.37 23.64 -1.54
C ALA A 163 -11.87 23.28 -1.56
N LYS A 164 -11.23 23.19 -2.75
CA LYS A 164 -9.84 22.71 -2.89
C LYS A 164 -8.78 23.65 -2.28
N SER A 165 -9.11 24.93 -2.07
CA SER A 165 -8.24 25.89 -1.35
C SER A 165 -8.70 26.17 0.08
N ALA A 166 -9.99 26.01 0.36
CA ALA A 166 -10.61 26.38 1.63
C ALA A 166 -10.57 25.26 2.70
N LEU A 167 -10.36 24.00 2.30
CA LEU A 167 -10.35 22.88 3.25
C LEU A 167 -9.19 22.99 4.28
N SER A 168 -8.06 23.57 3.88
CA SER A 168 -6.92 23.80 4.79
C SER A 168 -7.19 24.88 5.85
N TRP A 169 -8.08 25.84 5.59
CA TRP A 169 -8.41 26.92 6.52
C TRP A 169 -9.62 26.61 7.40
N ILE A 170 -10.57 25.81 6.91
CA ILE A 170 -11.78 25.42 7.67
C ILE A 170 -11.51 24.22 8.60
N LEU A 171 -10.58 23.31 8.25
CA LEU A 171 -10.28 22.15 9.09
C LEU A 171 -9.27 22.42 10.20
N ARG A 172 -8.41 23.43 10.11
CA ARG A 172 -7.41 23.72 11.16
C ARG A 172 -8.00 23.98 12.56
N PRO A 173 -9.11 24.72 12.71
CA PRO A 173 -9.77 24.88 14.02
C PRO A 173 -10.51 23.62 14.48
N ILE A 174 -11.04 22.82 13.55
CA ILE A 174 -11.78 21.58 13.84
C ILE A 174 -10.82 20.46 14.28
N VAL A 175 -9.65 20.36 13.65
CA VAL A 175 -8.55 19.45 14.02
C VAL A 175 -8.06 19.77 15.45
N LYS A 176 -7.83 21.06 15.77
CA LYS A 176 -7.46 21.48 17.14
C LYS A 176 -8.58 21.32 18.18
N GLY A 177 -9.85 21.45 17.76
CA GLY A 177 -11.00 21.27 18.66
C GLY A 177 -11.29 19.80 19.00
N LEU A 178 -11.02 18.88 18.07
CA LEU A 178 -11.22 17.44 18.25
C LEU A 178 -10.09 16.77 19.06
N GLU A 179 -8.87 17.31 19.03
CA GLU A 179 -7.78 16.94 19.95
C GLU A 179 -8.16 17.15 21.42
N ALA A 180 -8.98 18.17 21.72
CA ALA A 180 -9.44 18.47 23.07
C ALA A 180 -10.60 17.57 23.55
N MET A 181 -11.24 16.81 22.65
CA MET A 181 -12.43 15.99 22.94
C MET A 181 -12.18 14.47 22.85
N GLY A 182 -10.94 14.02 22.70
CA GLY A 182 -10.60 12.60 22.74
C GLY A 182 -11.13 11.79 21.55
N ALA A 183 -11.41 12.43 20.41
CA ALA A 183 -11.76 11.73 19.18
C ALA A 183 -10.51 11.05 18.58
N ASP A 184 -10.71 9.88 17.99
CA ASP A 184 -9.66 8.98 17.50
C ASP A 184 -8.68 9.68 16.54
N ALA A 185 -7.43 9.83 16.99
CA ALA A 185 -6.35 10.51 16.28
C ALA A 185 -6.04 9.87 14.91
N GLY A 186 -6.43 8.61 14.69
CA GLY A 186 -6.23 7.89 13.44
C GLY A 186 -7.04 8.47 12.26
N ALA A 187 -8.31 8.79 12.47
CA ALA A 187 -9.18 9.33 11.43
C ALA A 187 -8.77 10.77 11.02
N LEU A 188 -8.23 11.53 11.97
CA LEU A 188 -7.80 12.91 11.75
C LEU A 188 -6.51 12.97 10.91
N LYS A 189 -5.53 12.12 11.23
CA LYS A 189 -4.29 11.97 10.43
C LYS A 189 -4.55 11.43 9.02
N ALA A 190 -5.60 10.61 8.85
CA ALA A 190 -5.97 10.06 7.55
C ALA A 190 -6.56 11.11 6.58
N MET A 191 -7.07 12.25 7.08
CA MET A 191 -7.70 13.30 6.27
C MET A 191 -6.86 14.58 6.11
N GLY A 192 -5.68 14.65 6.72
CA GLY A 192 -4.74 15.76 6.60
C GLY A 192 -3.78 15.86 7.79
N GLY A 193 -2.60 16.47 7.60
CA GLY A 193 -1.63 16.68 8.68
C GLY A 193 -0.71 15.49 8.94
N TYR A 194 -0.59 14.58 7.97
CA TYR A 194 0.51 13.60 7.95
C TYR A 194 1.86 14.34 7.93
N PRO A 195 2.94 13.82 8.56
CA PRO A 195 4.25 14.45 8.51
C PRO A 195 4.67 14.77 7.07
N GLU A 196 5.31 15.92 6.88
CA GLU A 196 5.72 16.41 5.56
C GLU A 196 7.05 15.75 5.15
N THR A 197 7.11 14.43 5.26
CA THR A 197 8.33 13.64 5.13
C THR A 197 8.59 13.20 3.69
N HIS A 198 9.85 12.95 3.39
CA HIS A 198 10.30 12.52 2.06
C HIS A 198 9.87 11.07 1.76
N PRO A 199 9.15 10.78 0.65
CA PRO A 199 8.60 9.44 0.40
C PRO A 199 9.63 8.31 0.35
N LEU A 200 10.85 8.57 -0.16
CA LEU A 200 11.92 7.55 -0.18
C LEU A 200 12.47 7.21 1.22
N GLY A 201 12.30 8.09 2.21
CA GLY A 201 12.77 7.93 3.59
C GLY A 201 11.72 7.36 4.55
N GLU A 202 10.53 7.01 4.06
CA GLU A 202 9.39 6.53 4.84
C GLU A 202 9.54 5.06 5.28
N HIS A 203 8.82 4.73 6.34
CA HIS A 203 8.61 3.35 6.78
C HIS A 203 7.23 2.89 6.31
N TYR A 204 7.19 1.86 5.46
CA TYR A 204 5.97 1.33 4.88
C TYR A 204 5.61 -0.04 5.44
N TYR A 205 4.34 -0.29 5.72
CA TYR A 205 3.84 -1.52 6.34
C TYR A 205 2.72 -2.15 5.53
N THR A 206 2.62 -3.47 5.47
CA THR A 206 1.44 -4.13 4.90
C THR A 206 0.18 -3.85 5.70
N GLN A 207 0.31 -3.41 6.96
CA GLN A 207 -0.72 -3.14 7.98
C GLN A 207 -1.53 -4.37 8.42
N VAL A 208 -1.81 -5.25 7.47
CA VAL A 208 -2.58 -6.49 7.61
C VAL A 208 -1.69 -7.71 7.39
N PRO A 209 -2.01 -8.86 8.03
CA PRO A 209 -1.21 -10.06 7.93
C PRO A 209 -1.45 -10.83 6.62
N LEU A 210 -0.50 -11.70 6.33
CA LEU A 210 -0.57 -12.70 5.26
C LEU A 210 -0.01 -14.03 5.78
N ARG A 211 -0.44 -15.13 5.15
CA ARG A 211 0.23 -16.43 5.27
C ARG A 211 1.66 -16.24 4.79
N PHE A 212 2.62 -16.79 5.51
CA PHE A 212 4.04 -16.69 5.22
C PHE A 212 4.62 -18.10 5.22
N GLY A 213 4.34 -18.84 4.14
CA GLY A 213 4.61 -20.27 4.04
C GLY A 213 3.89 -21.06 5.13
N ASP A 214 4.66 -21.57 6.09
CA ASP A 214 4.16 -22.31 7.25
C ASP A 214 3.69 -21.42 8.40
N TYR A 215 3.88 -20.10 8.33
CA TYR A 215 3.59 -19.15 9.41
C TYR A 215 2.63 -18.05 8.98
N VAL A 216 2.44 -17.05 9.85
CA VAL A 216 1.70 -15.81 9.56
C VAL A 216 2.64 -14.62 9.81
N ALA A 217 2.60 -13.61 8.95
CA ALA A 217 3.46 -12.43 9.08
C ALA A 217 2.77 -11.13 8.66
N LYS A 218 3.24 -10.01 9.20
CA LYS A 218 3.16 -8.69 8.55
C LYS A 218 4.51 -8.38 7.92
N LEU A 219 4.54 -7.57 6.85
CA LEU A 219 5.78 -7.13 6.22
C LEU A 219 5.93 -5.63 6.34
N ASP A 220 7.18 -5.16 6.28
CA ASP A 220 7.50 -3.75 6.17
C ASP A 220 8.66 -3.48 5.21
N VAL A 221 8.81 -2.21 4.84
CA VAL A 221 9.90 -1.69 4.02
C VAL A 221 10.48 -0.47 4.72
N ILE A 222 11.79 -0.48 4.96
CA ILE A 222 12.53 0.62 5.58
C ILE A 222 13.73 1.05 4.74
N PRO A 223 14.16 2.33 4.82
CA PRO A 223 15.37 2.80 4.15
C PRO A 223 16.63 2.03 4.57
N ARG A 224 17.46 1.65 3.59
CA ARG A 224 18.70 0.89 3.80
C ARG A 224 19.96 1.66 3.38
N SER A 225 19.97 2.23 2.18
CA SER A 225 21.12 2.98 1.68
C SER A 225 21.25 4.33 2.39
N GLU A 226 22.45 4.89 2.45
CA GLU A 226 22.66 6.26 2.98
C GLU A 226 21.83 7.30 2.22
N SER A 227 21.64 7.13 0.90
CA SER A 227 20.82 8.02 0.08
C SER A 227 19.35 8.08 0.53
N PHE A 228 18.79 6.99 1.06
CA PHE A 228 17.40 6.94 1.54
C PHE A 228 17.32 7.17 3.06
N LYS A 229 18.28 6.67 3.84
CA LYS A 229 18.33 6.89 5.30
C LYS A 229 18.44 8.37 5.66
N ARG A 230 19.20 9.16 4.90
CA ARG A 230 19.29 10.61 5.15
C ARG A 230 17.98 11.37 4.92
N LEU A 231 17.01 10.74 4.26
CA LEU A 231 15.69 11.30 3.96
C LEU A 231 14.65 10.90 5.01
N SER A 232 14.99 10.00 5.93
CA SER A 232 14.12 9.66 7.06
C SER A 232 13.96 10.87 7.96
N ASP A 233 12.70 11.21 8.28
CA ASP A 233 12.30 12.42 9.01
C ASP A 233 12.68 13.76 8.33
N ASP A 234 13.25 13.72 7.12
CA ASP A 234 13.55 14.93 6.35
C ASP A 234 12.26 15.59 5.87
N ARG A 235 12.13 16.89 6.14
CA ARG A 235 10.89 17.64 5.92
C ARG A 235 10.95 18.39 4.61
N ILE A 236 9.90 18.21 3.81
CA ILE A 236 9.69 18.88 2.54
C ILE A 236 8.68 20.01 2.74
N ASP A 237 8.98 21.21 2.23
CA ASP A 237 7.99 22.28 2.16
C ASP A 237 6.97 21.98 1.05
N LEU A 238 5.80 21.46 1.45
CA LEU A 238 4.74 21.08 0.51
C LEU A 238 3.98 22.28 -0.10
N SER A 239 4.33 23.51 0.27
CA SER A 239 3.66 24.72 -0.23
C SER A 239 4.15 25.18 -1.60
N GLU A 240 5.30 24.68 -2.05
CA GLU A 240 5.99 25.17 -3.25
C GLU A 240 5.34 24.77 -4.58
N GLY A 241 4.42 23.81 -4.59
CA GLY A 241 3.82 23.33 -5.83
C GLY A 241 2.72 22.28 -5.66
N PRO A 242 2.04 21.90 -6.76
CA PRO A 242 1.10 20.79 -6.71
C PRO A 242 1.80 19.44 -6.55
N ASP A 243 3.04 19.27 -7.02
CA ASP A 243 3.74 17.98 -7.20
C ASP A 243 5.08 17.88 -6.45
N VAL A 244 5.27 18.66 -5.36
CA VAL A 244 6.54 18.76 -4.62
C VAL A 244 7.10 17.40 -4.20
N LEU A 245 6.26 16.45 -3.77
CA LEU A 245 6.71 15.12 -3.37
C LEU A 245 7.25 14.33 -4.55
N ARG A 246 6.63 14.47 -5.72
CA ARG A 246 7.07 13.83 -6.96
C ARG A 246 8.40 14.41 -7.42
N GLU A 247 8.55 15.73 -7.33
CA GLU A 247 9.78 16.45 -7.69
C GLU A 247 10.94 16.08 -6.77
N ALA A 248 10.70 16.03 -5.45
CA ALA A 248 11.70 15.61 -4.46
C ALA A 248 12.20 14.17 -4.71
N VAL A 249 11.27 13.23 -4.96
CA VAL A 249 11.62 11.86 -5.34
C VAL A 249 12.43 11.84 -6.64
N ALA A 250 12.01 12.61 -7.65
CA ALA A 250 12.69 12.66 -8.94
C ALA A 250 14.13 13.18 -8.83
N GLU A 251 14.41 14.15 -7.95
CA GLU A 251 15.77 14.66 -7.74
C GLU A 251 16.72 13.56 -7.24
N VAL A 252 16.30 12.81 -6.21
CA VAL A 252 17.12 11.73 -5.64
C VAL A 252 17.29 10.59 -6.65
N MET A 253 16.20 10.18 -7.30
CA MET A 253 16.23 9.07 -8.27
C MET A 253 17.04 9.40 -9.51
N ALA A 254 17.05 10.65 -9.99
CA ALA A 254 17.83 11.02 -11.17
C ALA A 254 19.36 10.95 -10.95
N ARG A 255 19.83 11.04 -9.69
CA ARG A 255 21.25 11.16 -9.35
C ARG A 255 21.83 9.92 -8.70
N GLU A 256 21.12 9.34 -7.75
CA GLU A 256 21.69 8.36 -6.81
C GLU A 256 20.98 7.01 -6.86
N GLY A 257 19.65 7.01 -6.89
CA GLY A 257 18.90 5.81 -6.53
C GLY A 257 19.15 5.41 -5.07
N GLY A 258 18.84 4.17 -4.71
CA GLY A 258 19.02 3.68 -3.35
C GLY A 258 18.44 2.31 -3.09
N GLU A 259 18.40 1.96 -1.82
CA GLU A 259 17.97 0.65 -1.35
C GLU A 259 17.01 0.78 -0.17
N TRP A 260 16.02 -0.11 -0.14
CA TRP A 260 15.24 -0.43 1.05
C TRP A 260 15.51 -1.86 1.51
N THR A 261 15.29 -2.13 2.79
CA THR A 261 15.18 -3.49 3.32
C THR A 261 13.70 -3.85 3.41
N LEU A 262 13.32 -5.01 2.86
CA LEU A 262 12.04 -5.68 3.14
C LEU A 262 12.21 -6.60 4.35
N ARG A 263 11.33 -6.49 5.35
CA ARG A 263 11.38 -7.30 6.58
C ARG A 263 10.05 -8.00 6.84
N ALA A 264 10.10 -9.07 7.63
CA ALA A 264 8.94 -9.80 8.11
C ALA A 264 8.85 -9.77 9.65
N GLN A 265 7.64 -9.56 10.15
CA GLN A 265 7.27 -9.67 11.55
C GLN A 265 6.35 -10.88 11.71
N LEU A 266 6.84 -11.96 12.33
CA LEU A 266 6.10 -13.22 12.46
C LEU A 266 5.06 -13.17 13.59
N CYS A 267 3.86 -13.70 13.38
CA CYS A 267 2.85 -13.80 14.43
C CYS A 267 3.31 -14.80 15.51
N ARG A 268 3.28 -14.40 16.79
CA ARG A 268 3.75 -15.17 17.96
C ARG A 268 2.71 -15.24 19.09
N ASN A 269 1.69 -14.38 19.07
CA ASN A 269 0.58 -14.39 20.02
C ASN A 269 -0.69 -13.80 19.40
N LEU A 270 -1.72 -14.62 19.16
CA LEU A 270 -2.99 -14.16 18.54
C LEU A 270 -3.80 -13.18 19.38
N GLU A 271 -3.55 -13.09 20.69
CA GLU A 271 -4.24 -12.14 21.57
C GLU A 271 -3.72 -10.71 21.35
N THR A 272 -2.40 -10.54 21.20
CA THR A 272 -1.76 -9.24 20.98
C THR A 272 -1.48 -8.94 19.50
N GLN A 273 -1.55 -9.97 18.65
CA GLN A 273 -1.26 -9.91 17.23
C GLN A 273 -2.44 -10.51 16.44
N PRO A 274 -3.64 -9.92 16.56
CA PRO A 274 -4.85 -10.47 15.95
C PRO A 274 -4.78 -10.43 14.43
N ILE A 275 -5.40 -11.43 13.80
CA ILE A 275 -5.53 -11.52 12.33
C ILE A 275 -6.73 -10.72 11.82
N GLU A 276 -7.83 -10.73 12.58
CA GLU A 276 -9.10 -10.12 12.17
C GLU A 276 -9.22 -8.63 12.50
N ASP A 277 -8.34 -8.09 13.35
CA ASP A 277 -8.30 -6.67 13.70
C ASP A 277 -7.07 -5.99 13.08
N ALA A 278 -7.30 -5.26 11.99
CA ALA A 278 -6.27 -4.56 11.23
C ALA A 278 -5.78 -3.26 11.90
N SER A 279 -6.46 -2.79 12.95
CA SER A 279 -6.10 -1.56 13.68
C SER A 279 -5.03 -1.77 14.74
N VAL A 280 -4.71 -3.04 15.06
CA VAL A 280 -3.72 -3.39 16.08
C VAL A 280 -2.30 -3.41 15.50
N VAL A 281 -1.44 -2.56 16.08
CA VAL A 281 0.01 -2.62 15.88
C VAL A 281 0.56 -3.81 16.69
N TRP A 282 1.29 -4.70 16.02
CA TRP A 282 1.89 -5.86 16.69
C TRP A 282 3.14 -5.41 17.47
N PRO A 283 3.25 -5.73 18.77
CA PRO A 283 4.35 -5.26 19.60
C PRO A 283 5.70 -5.83 19.13
N GLU A 284 6.64 -4.93 18.77
CA GLU A 284 7.97 -5.31 18.26
C GLU A 284 8.86 -5.99 19.30
N GLU A 285 8.60 -5.76 20.59
CA GLU A 285 9.29 -6.44 21.70
C GLU A 285 9.03 -7.95 21.72
N ASP A 286 7.82 -8.37 21.33
CA ASP A 286 7.42 -9.78 21.25
C ASP A 286 7.66 -10.36 19.87
N SER A 287 7.55 -9.53 18.83
CA SER A 287 7.76 -9.93 17.44
C SER A 287 8.51 -8.84 16.68
N PRO A 288 9.84 -8.90 16.60
CA PRO A 288 10.61 -7.92 15.85
C PRO A 288 10.47 -8.12 14.34
N TYR A 289 10.64 -7.05 13.57
CA TYR A 289 10.84 -7.12 12.13
C TYR A 289 12.25 -7.65 11.81
N LEU A 290 12.32 -8.73 11.04
CA LEU A 290 13.57 -9.38 10.64
C LEU A 290 13.77 -9.26 9.13
N GLU A 291 14.99 -8.90 8.70
CA GLU A 291 15.30 -8.68 7.29
C GLU A 291 15.13 -9.96 6.46
N ILE A 292 14.48 -9.84 5.29
CA ILE A 292 14.26 -10.97 4.36
C ILE A 292 14.79 -10.71 2.95
N ALA A 293 14.79 -9.45 2.51
CA ALA A 293 15.26 -9.10 1.18
C ALA A 293 15.73 -7.63 1.11
N THR A 294 16.53 -7.33 0.10
CA THR A 294 16.89 -5.95 -0.27
C THR A 294 16.15 -5.55 -1.54
N ILE A 295 15.52 -4.38 -1.54
CA ILE A 295 14.91 -3.75 -2.71
C ILE A 295 15.89 -2.71 -3.23
N ASN A 296 16.48 -2.95 -4.40
CA ASN A 296 17.42 -2.04 -5.04
C ASN A 296 16.76 -1.28 -6.19
N VAL A 297 16.98 0.04 -6.24
CA VAL A 297 16.56 0.93 -7.33
C VAL A 297 17.74 1.80 -7.77
N GLY A 298 18.24 1.58 -8.99
CA GLY A 298 19.31 2.41 -9.55
C GLY A 298 18.84 3.81 -9.94
N PRO A 299 19.78 4.72 -10.27
CA PRO A 299 19.44 6.03 -10.83
C PRO A 299 18.56 5.91 -12.08
N GLN A 300 17.44 6.62 -12.10
CA GLN A 300 16.44 6.55 -13.16
C GLN A 300 15.45 7.72 -13.09
N THR A 301 14.62 7.86 -14.13
CA THR A 301 13.46 8.75 -14.10
C THR A 301 12.46 8.30 -13.04
N GLY A 302 12.27 9.10 -11.99
CA GLY A 302 11.34 8.76 -10.90
C GLY A 302 9.88 8.74 -11.34
N TRP A 303 9.49 9.66 -12.23
CA TRP A 303 8.13 9.78 -12.75
C TRP A 303 8.13 10.50 -14.11
N SER A 304 7.27 10.07 -15.03
CA SER A 304 6.96 10.78 -16.27
C SER A 304 5.54 10.43 -16.71
N GLU A 305 4.96 11.23 -17.60
CA GLU A 305 3.67 10.92 -18.22
C GLU A 305 3.68 9.56 -18.95
N GLY A 306 4.81 9.18 -19.56
CA GLY A 306 4.98 7.88 -20.19
C GLY A 306 4.94 6.74 -19.17
N ARG A 307 5.65 6.90 -18.04
CA ARG A 307 5.63 5.93 -16.94
C ARG A 307 4.26 5.83 -16.30
N SER A 308 3.57 6.96 -16.12
CA SER A 308 2.20 7.04 -15.62
C SER A 308 1.26 6.22 -16.51
N ARG A 309 1.24 6.44 -17.83
CA ARG A 309 0.43 5.58 -18.71
C ARG A 309 0.78 4.10 -18.62
N ALA A 310 2.07 3.76 -18.55
CA ALA A 310 2.51 2.36 -18.46
C ALA A 310 2.09 1.68 -17.15
N VAL A 311 2.22 2.37 -16.00
CA VAL A 311 2.02 1.80 -14.66
C VAL A 311 0.67 2.18 -14.08
N ASP A 312 0.37 3.48 -14.07
CA ASP A 312 -0.90 3.95 -13.56
C ASP A 312 -2.04 3.40 -14.40
N ASP A 313 -2.02 3.49 -15.73
CA ASP A 313 -3.11 3.01 -16.57
C ASP A 313 -2.97 1.54 -16.97
N GLY A 314 -1.74 1.08 -17.20
CA GLY A 314 -1.48 -0.28 -17.70
C GLY A 314 -1.47 -1.39 -16.65
N LEU A 315 -1.20 -1.07 -15.37
CA LEU A 315 -1.01 -2.08 -14.33
C LEU A 315 -2.06 -2.06 -13.23
N THR A 316 -2.22 -3.23 -12.62
CA THR A 316 -2.98 -3.43 -11.38
C THR A 316 -2.05 -3.94 -10.28
N PHE A 317 -2.26 -3.45 -9.06
CA PHE A 317 -1.60 -3.96 -7.85
C PHE A 317 -2.70 -4.52 -6.94
N ARG A 318 -2.67 -5.81 -6.64
CA ARG A 318 -3.73 -6.50 -5.88
C ARG A 318 -3.12 -7.43 -4.84
N PRO A 319 -3.47 -7.33 -3.54
CA PRO A 319 -2.92 -8.24 -2.52
C PRO A 319 -3.16 -9.72 -2.83
N TRP A 320 -4.30 -10.05 -3.47
CA TRP A 320 -4.68 -11.40 -3.87
C TRP A 320 -4.06 -11.85 -5.20
N ARG A 321 -2.94 -11.23 -5.62
CA ARG A 321 -2.16 -11.66 -6.79
C ARG A 321 -0.80 -12.13 -6.33
N GLY A 322 -0.58 -13.44 -6.38
CA GLY A 322 0.62 -14.04 -5.84
C GLY A 322 0.49 -15.55 -5.63
N VAL A 323 1.47 -16.10 -4.93
CA VAL A 323 1.45 -17.51 -4.53
C VAL A 323 0.56 -17.73 -3.30
N GLU A 324 -0.04 -18.91 -3.19
CA GLU A 324 -0.87 -19.32 -2.04
C GLU A 324 -0.09 -19.25 -0.72
N GLN A 325 1.23 -19.47 -0.76
CA GLN A 325 2.12 -19.34 0.41
C GLN A 325 2.21 -17.90 0.95
N HIS A 326 1.74 -16.90 0.19
CA HIS A 326 1.62 -15.49 0.57
C HIS A 326 0.17 -14.99 0.58
N ARG A 327 -0.78 -15.90 0.79
CA ARG A 327 -2.21 -15.59 0.87
C ARG A 327 -2.48 -14.45 1.88
N PRO A 328 -3.10 -13.35 1.47
CA PRO A 328 -3.57 -12.33 2.41
C PRO A 328 -4.57 -12.88 3.44
N LEU A 329 -4.50 -12.43 4.68
CA LEU A 329 -5.35 -12.94 5.78
C LEU A 329 -6.15 -11.82 6.48
N GLY A 330 -7.28 -12.20 7.05
CA GLY A 330 -8.12 -11.33 7.88
C GLY A 330 -9.20 -10.60 7.11
N ASN A 331 -10.17 -10.07 7.84
CA ASN A 331 -11.38 -9.43 7.36
C ASN A 331 -11.14 -8.39 6.24
N VAL A 332 -10.24 -7.43 6.49
CA VAL A 332 -9.89 -6.40 5.49
C VAL A 332 -9.33 -7.04 4.21
N MET A 333 -8.51 -8.09 4.31
CA MET A 333 -7.96 -8.75 3.13
C MET A 333 -9.04 -9.51 2.35
N ARG A 334 -9.98 -10.18 3.02
CA ARG A 334 -11.14 -10.80 2.33
C ARG A 334 -11.94 -9.78 1.54
N ALA A 335 -12.19 -8.59 2.10
CA ALA A 335 -12.82 -7.50 1.36
C ALA A 335 -11.99 -7.05 0.15
N ARG A 336 -10.67 -6.89 0.31
CA ARG A 336 -9.76 -6.51 -0.79
C ARG A 336 -9.71 -7.56 -1.90
N LYS A 337 -10.02 -8.83 -1.63
CA LYS A 337 -10.13 -9.88 -2.65
C LYS A 337 -11.20 -9.55 -3.69
N GLU A 338 -12.34 -9.07 -3.24
CA GLU A 338 -13.51 -8.84 -4.09
C GLU A 338 -13.54 -7.44 -4.69
N VAL A 339 -13.09 -6.43 -3.94
CA VAL A 339 -13.18 -5.02 -4.34
C VAL A 339 -12.17 -4.68 -5.44
N TYR A 340 -10.93 -5.16 -5.33
CA TYR A 340 -9.85 -4.77 -6.24
C TYR A 340 -10.11 -5.16 -7.71
N PRO A 341 -10.57 -6.39 -8.03
CA PRO A 341 -10.90 -6.76 -9.41
C PRO A 341 -12.01 -5.89 -10.00
N VAL A 342 -13.05 -5.57 -9.22
CA VAL A 342 -14.20 -4.76 -9.65
C VAL A 342 -13.77 -3.32 -9.97
N ALA A 343 -12.99 -2.70 -9.07
CA ALA A 343 -12.44 -1.36 -9.27
C ALA A 343 -11.51 -1.30 -10.50
N ALA A 344 -10.62 -2.29 -10.66
CA ALA A 344 -9.73 -2.36 -11.81
C ALA A 344 -10.49 -2.52 -13.13
N ALA A 345 -11.53 -3.37 -13.16
CA ALA A 345 -12.36 -3.57 -14.35
C ALA A 345 -13.10 -2.29 -14.77
N LYS A 346 -13.71 -1.56 -13.82
CA LYS A 346 -14.38 -0.28 -14.09
C LYS A 346 -13.40 0.74 -14.67
N ARG A 347 -12.22 0.86 -14.07
CA ARG A 347 -11.18 1.79 -14.52
C ARG A 347 -10.68 1.44 -15.92
N SER A 348 -10.39 0.16 -16.17
CA SER A 348 -9.97 -0.33 -17.48
C SER A 348 -11.03 -0.09 -18.57
N ALA A 349 -12.31 -0.29 -18.25
CA ALA A 349 -13.40 -0.01 -19.17
C ALA A 349 -13.51 1.48 -19.53
N LEU A 350 -13.34 2.38 -18.55
CA LEU A 350 -13.43 3.83 -18.77
C LEU A 350 -12.20 4.41 -19.47
N ILE A 351 -11.00 3.90 -19.19
CA ILE A 351 -9.77 4.30 -19.90
C ILE A 351 -9.83 3.88 -21.39
N GLY A 352 -10.62 2.85 -21.72
CA GLY A 352 -10.74 2.33 -23.08
C GLY A 352 -9.56 1.46 -23.50
N CYS A 353 -8.68 1.08 -22.56
CA CYS A 353 -7.57 0.16 -22.77
C CYS A 353 -7.70 -1.00 -21.77
N PRO A 354 -7.88 -2.24 -22.24
CA PRO A 354 -7.88 -3.42 -21.38
C PRO A 354 -6.57 -3.56 -20.60
N MET A 355 -6.65 -3.59 -19.27
CA MET A 355 -5.51 -3.90 -18.41
C MET A 355 -5.25 -5.40 -18.46
N HIS A 356 -4.04 -5.77 -18.81
CA HIS A 356 -3.60 -7.16 -18.83
C HIS A 356 -2.52 -7.38 -17.79
N GLU A 357 -2.54 -8.52 -17.10
CA GLU A 357 -1.44 -8.85 -16.23
C GLU A 357 -0.19 -9.17 -17.06
N PRO A 358 0.92 -8.46 -16.82
CA PRO A 358 2.16 -8.72 -17.55
C PRO A 358 2.82 -10.04 -17.14
N LYS A 359 3.42 -10.74 -18.12
CA LYS A 359 4.24 -11.94 -17.88
C LYS A 359 5.72 -11.62 -17.59
N SER A 360 6.15 -10.41 -17.89
CA SER A 360 7.51 -9.92 -17.64
C SER A 360 7.45 -8.45 -17.23
N ARG A 361 8.48 -7.98 -16.53
CA ARG A 361 8.56 -6.58 -16.14
C ARG A 361 8.53 -5.70 -17.39
N PRO A 362 7.62 -4.72 -17.51
CA PRO A 362 7.66 -3.77 -18.62
C PRO A 362 8.87 -2.86 -18.45
N ASP A 363 9.50 -2.49 -19.57
CA ASP A 363 10.50 -1.43 -19.58
C ASP A 363 9.78 -0.08 -19.49
N LEU A 364 10.17 0.73 -18.51
CA LEU A 364 9.54 2.02 -18.29
C LEU A 364 10.25 3.12 -19.12
N PRO A 365 9.51 3.97 -19.84
CA PRO A 365 10.07 5.02 -20.68
C PRO A 365 10.75 6.15 -19.91
#